data_AF-A0A3D1JNS3-F1
#
_entry.id   AF-A0A3D1JNS3-F1
#
_cell.length_a   1.000
_cell.length_b   1.000
_cell.length_c   1.000
_cell.angle_alpha   90.00
_cell.angle_beta   90.00
_cell.angle_gamma   90.00
#
_symmetry.space_group_name_H-M   'P 1'
#
loop_
_entity.id
_entity.type
_entity.pdbx_description
1 polymer ?
#
loop_
_entity_poly.entity_id
_entity_poly.type
_entity_poly.pdbx_seq_one_letter_code
_entity_poly.pdbx_strand_id
1 'polypeptide(L)'
;MDWRFWLVTLAAVASVAATASLGRWQLDRAAQKQAWQAAIDERLRLPALDGRALTALDGADAREAILHRPVALRGQWLAQHTVYLDNRQMRGRQGFLVVTPLQLEGSPVVVLVQRGWAPRNFQDRTALPPLETPPGTVELAGRVAATPARLMELEGGDNAPGASRIRQNLDLAAFRAETGLPLADVTVLQTGADGDGLLRQWPAVSAGVDKHHGYAFQWFGLSGLIATLYVWFQLVRRFLRPRSTAP
;
A
#
# COMPACT_ATOMS: atom_id res chain seq x y z
N MET A 1 -1.46 18.85 52.52
CA MET A 1 -1.99 18.59 51.16
C MET A 1 -2.77 17.30 51.24
N ASP A 2 -4.04 17.31 50.83
CA ASP A 2 -4.95 16.17 51.03
C ASP A 2 -4.61 15.03 50.06
N TRP A 3 -4.85 13.78 50.46
CA TRP A 3 -4.66 12.57 49.62
C TRP A 3 -5.28 12.71 48.21
N ARG A 4 -6.45 13.36 48.13
CA ARG A 4 -7.14 13.67 46.87
C ARG A 4 -6.30 14.52 45.90
N PHE A 5 -5.47 15.44 46.42
CA PHE A 5 -4.58 16.26 45.60
C PHE A 5 -3.53 15.41 44.90
N TRP A 6 -2.90 14.47 45.64
CA TRP A 6 -1.89 13.59 45.09
C TRP A 6 -2.47 12.61 44.07
N LEU A 7 -3.67 12.07 44.33
CA LEU A 7 -4.38 11.23 43.36
C LEU A 7 -4.68 11.98 42.05
N VAL A 8 -5.22 13.21 42.13
CA VAL A 8 -5.52 14.00 40.93
C VAL A 8 -4.24 14.39 40.18
N THR A 9 -3.16 14.69 40.91
CA THR A 9 -1.86 14.99 40.31
C THR A 9 -1.29 13.78 39.59
N LEU A 10 -1.30 12.60 40.22
CA LEU A 10 -0.81 11.37 39.61
C LEU A 10 -1.64 11.02 38.37
N ALA A 11 -2.96 11.11 38.44
CA ALA A 11 -3.85 10.86 37.31
C ALA A 11 -3.62 11.83 36.15
N ALA A 12 -3.44 13.12 36.42
CA ALA A 12 -3.14 14.12 35.40
C ALA A 12 -1.79 13.85 34.73
N VAL A 13 -0.74 13.60 35.52
CA VAL A 13 0.60 13.28 35.00
C VAL A 13 0.57 12.01 34.16
N ALA A 14 -0.09 10.95 34.65
CA ALA A 14 -0.23 9.70 33.91
C ALA A 14 -0.99 9.91 32.58
N SER A 15 -2.05 10.71 32.59
CA SER A 15 -2.84 10.99 31.39
C SER A 15 -2.07 11.82 30.37
N VAL A 16 -1.33 12.83 30.82
CA VAL A 16 -0.42 13.63 29.98
C VAL A 16 0.68 12.76 29.39
N ALA A 17 1.32 11.92 30.21
CA ALA A 17 2.36 11.01 29.74
C ALA A 17 1.84 10.02 28.71
N ALA A 18 0.65 9.43 28.93
CA ALA A 18 0.01 8.51 28.01
C ALA A 18 -0.33 9.18 26.67
N THR A 19 -0.99 10.34 26.71
CA THR A 19 -1.41 11.08 25.50
C THR A 19 -0.22 11.61 24.71
N ALA A 20 0.81 12.16 25.37
CA ALA A 20 2.04 12.57 24.72
C ALA A 20 2.81 11.37 24.12
N SER A 21 2.76 10.20 24.77
CA SER A 21 3.34 8.97 24.22
C SER A 21 2.63 8.52 22.95
N LEU A 22 1.30 8.54 22.93
CA LEU A 22 0.51 8.23 21.73
C LEU A 22 0.75 9.22 20.59
N GLY A 23 0.89 10.51 20.89
CA GLY A 23 1.27 11.53 19.91
C GLY A 23 2.63 11.25 19.27
N ARG A 24 3.65 10.91 20.07
CA ARG A 24 4.98 10.50 19.57
C ARG A 24 4.92 9.24 18.72
N TRP A 25 4.16 8.23 19.15
CA TRP A 25 3.99 7.00 18.38
C TRP A 25 3.34 7.25 17.01
N GLN A 26 2.35 8.14 16.92
CA GLN A 26 1.76 8.51 15.63
C GLN A 26 2.77 9.21 14.72
N LEU A 27 3.61 10.10 15.26
CA LEU A 27 4.68 10.75 14.48
C LEU A 27 5.73 9.75 13.99
N ASP A 28 6.14 8.81 14.85
CA ASP A 28 7.09 7.75 14.48
C ASP A 28 6.51 6.87 13.35
N ARG A 29 5.23 6.50 13.42
CA ARG A 29 4.56 5.77 12.34
C ARG A 29 4.47 6.57 11.04
N ALA A 30 4.26 7.88 11.12
CA ALA A 30 4.32 8.76 9.95
C ALA A 30 5.72 8.77 9.34
N ALA A 31 6.76 8.95 10.16
CA ALA A 31 8.16 8.99 9.73
C ALA A 31 8.61 7.66 9.09
N GLN A 32 8.23 6.52 9.66
CA GLN A 32 8.52 5.20 9.08
C GLN A 32 7.95 5.06 7.66
N LYS A 33 6.68 5.45 7.47
CA LYS A 33 6.03 5.41 6.13
C LYS A 33 6.70 6.35 5.14
N GLN A 34 7.10 7.54 5.59
CA GLN A 34 7.83 8.50 4.76
C GLN A 34 9.21 7.96 4.36
N ALA A 35 9.95 7.35 5.29
CA ALA A 35 11.25 6.76 5.01
C ALA A 35 11.15 5.62 3.97
N TRP A 36 10.14 4.76 4.06
CA TRP A 36 9.90 3.71 3.07
C TRP A 36 9.55 4.29 1.70
N GLN A 37 8.73 5.33 1.64
CA GLN A 37 8.42 6.00 0.38
C GLN A 37 9.67 6.64 -0.22
N ALA A 38 10.49 7.31 0.59
CA ALA A 38 11.74 7.93 0.14
C ALA A 38 12.70 6.89 -0.46
N ALA A 39 12.83 5.71 0.16
CA ALA A 39 13.63 4.61 -0.37
C ALA A 39 13.10 4.09 -1.72
N ILE A 40 11.77 4.01 -1.89
CA ILE A 40 11.15 3.67 -3.17
C ILE A 40 11.43 4.75 -4.23
N ASP A 41 11.29 6.03 -3.86
CA ASP A 41 11.53 7.16 -4.77
C ASP A 41 12.99 7.24 -5.22
N GLU A 42 13.94 6.93 -4.33
CA GLU A 42 15.35 6.81 -4.67
C GLU A 42 15.58 5.71 -5.72
N ARG A 43 14.96 4.53 -5.52
CA ARG A 43 15.06 3.44 -6.49
C ARG A 43 14.41 3.76 -7.84
N LEU A 44 13.31 4.53 -7.84
CA LEU A 44 12.64 4.99 -9.06
C LEU A 44 13.48 5.99 -9.88
N ARG A 45 14.49 6.63 -9.28
CA ARG A 45 15.42 7.52 -9.99
C ARG A 45 16.58 6.78 -10.67
N LEU A 46 16.80 5.51 -10.33
CA LEU A 46 17.85 4.71 -10.96
C LEU A 46 17.51 4.41 -12.42
N PRO A 47 18.52 4.16 -13.28
CA PRO A 47 18.29 3.82 -14.68
C PRO A 47 17.34 2.62 -14.84
N ALA A 48 16.49 2.69 -15.86
CA ALA A 48 15.55 1.63 -16.17
C ALA A 48 16.29 0.34 -16.57
N LEU A 49 15.83 -0.80 -16.05
CA LEU A 49 16.30 -2.11 -16.45
C LEU A 49 15.59 -2.56 -17.73
N ASP A 50 16.29 -3.32 -18.57
CA ASP A 50 15.72 -3.95 -19.75
C ASP A 50 15.20 -5.37 -19.43
N GLY A 51 14.56 -6.00 -20.42
CA GLY A 51 14.10 -7.38 -20.28
C GLY A 51 15.22 -8.37 -19.98
N ARG A 52 16.43 -8.14 -20.51
CA ARG A 52 17.59 -9.04 -20.29
C ARG A 52 18.03 -9.06 -18.84
N ALA A 53 18.08 -7.89 -18.20
CA ALA A 53 18.38 -7.78 -16.77
C ALA A 53 17.38 -8.56 -15.90
N LEU A 54 16.10 -8.63 -16.30
CA LEU A 54 15.10 -9.43 -15.58
C LEU A 54 15.30 -10.95 -15.77
N THR A 55 15.79 -11.37 -16.94
CA THR A 55 16.06 -12.80 -17.20
C THR A 55 17.32 -13.33 -16.54
N ALA A 56 18.26 -12.45 -16.19
CA ALA A 56 19.53 -12.79 -15.58
C ALA A 56 19.49 -12.85 -14.04
N LEU A 57 18.32 -12.68 -13.43
CA LEU A 57 18.18 -12.71 -11.97
C LEU A 57 18.32 -14.12 -11.45
N ASP A 58 19.30 -14.33 -10.58
CA ASP A 58 19.49 -15.58 -9.87
C ASP A 58 19.44 -15.34 -8.35
N GLY A 59 18.64 -16.14 -7.64
CA GLY A 59 18.46 -16.04 -6.20
C GLY A 59 17.47 -14.97 -5.70
N ALA A 60 17.22 -14.98 -4.39
CA ALA A 60 16.31 -14.03 -3.72
C ALA A 60 16.92 -12.62 -3.62
N ASP A 61 18.21 -12.53 -3.31
CA ASP A 61 18.90 -11.25 -3.08
C ASP A 61 18.92 -10.37 -4.34
N ALA A 62 19.16 -10.98 -5.51
CA ALA A 62 19.12 -10.26 -6.79
C ALA A 62 17.73 -9.70 -7.09
N ARG A 63 16.67 -10.46 -6.75
CA ARG A 63 15.27 -10.01 -6.91
C ARG A 63 14.94 -8.85 -5.99
N GLU A 64 15.36 -8.93 -4.72
CA GLU A 64 15.17 -7.84 -3.76
C GLU A 64 15.93 -6.56 -4.15
N ALA A 65 17.14 -6.70 -4.70
CA ALA A 65 17.96 -5.58 -5.17
C ALA A 65 17.31 -4.79 -6.32
N ILE A 66 16.48 -5.43 -7.14
CA ILE A 66 15.80 -4.76 -8.26
C ILE A 66 14.38 -4.28 -7.94
N LEU A 67 13.81 -4.61 -6.77
CA LEU A 67 12.47 -4.14 -6.40
C LEU A 67 12.39 -2.62 -6.51
N HIS A 68 11.26 -2.13 -7.03
CA HIS A 68 10.96 -0.72 -7.28
C HIS A 68 11.83 -0.02 -8.33
N ARG A 69 12.76 -0.73 -9.00
CA ARG A 69 13.49 -0.17 -10.14
C ARG A 69 12.55 0.05 -11.33
N PRO A 70 12.73 1.14 -12.09
CA PRO A 70 12.05 1.30 -13.37
C PRO A 70 12.48 0.20 -14.34
N VAL A 71 11.58 -0.19 -15.24
CA VAL A 71 11.85 -1.15 -16.32
C VAL A 71 11.28 -0.64 -17.64
N ALA A 72 11.97 -0.94 -18.73
CA ALA A 72 11.48 -0.79 -20.09
C ALA A 72 11.50 -2.18 -20.75
N LEU A 73 10.32 -2.72 -20.99
CA LEU A 73 10.14 -4.07 -21.53
C LEU A 73 9.60 -4.00 -22.94
N ARG A 74 10.07 -4.93 -23.76
CA ARG A 74 9.61 -5.16 -25.12
C ARG A 74 9.26 -6.64 -25.28
N GLY A 75 8.09 -6.93 -25.85
CA GLY A 75 7.58 -8.29 -25.86
C GLY A 75 6.18 -8.42 -26.46
N GLN A 76 5.60 -9.61 -26.36
CA GLN A 76 4.26 -9.90 -26.86
C GLN A 76 3.32 -10.29 -25.73
N TRP A 77 2.10 -9.77 -25.77
CA TRP A 77 1.08 -10.10 -24.78
C TRP A 77 0.54 -11.51 -24.99
N LEU A 78 0.51 -12.29 -23.92
CA LEU A 78 -0.18 -13.59 -23.88
C LEU A 78 -1.61 -13.38 -23.37
N ALA A 79 -2.43 -12.70 -24.19
CA ALA A 79 -3.77 -12.24 -23.82
C ALA A 79 -4.70 -13.37 -23.34
N GLN A 80 -4.52 -14.59 -23.85
CA GLN A 80 -5.28 -15.78 -23.45
C GLN A 80 -5.10 -16.17 -21.98
N HIS A 81 -3.99 -15.75 -21.36
CA HIS A 81 -3.68 -15.99 -19.95
C HIS A 81 -3.91 -14.75 -19.08
N THR A 82 -4.68 -13.77 -19.55
CA THR A 82 -5.04 -12.59 -18.74
C THR A 82 -5.94 -12.99 -17.57
N VAL A 83 -5.58 -12.52 -16.38
CA VAL A 83 -6.36 -12.69 -15.14
C VAL A 83 -6.76 -11.34 -14.57
N TYR A 84 -7.94 -11.32 -13.95
CA TYR A 84 -8.55 -10.15 -13.34
C TYR A 84 -8.61 -10.38 -11.84
N LEU A 85 -7.77 -9.67 -11.08
CA LEU A 85 -7.77 -9.77 -9.62
C LEU A 85 -8.90 -8.92 -9.04
N ASP A 86 -9.88 -9.58 -8.45
CA ASP A 86 -11.08 -8.99 -7.88
C ASP A 86 -10.82 -8.32 -6.52
N ASN A 87 -11.82 -7.55 -6.07
CA ASN A 87 -11.82 -6.85 -4.80
C ASN A 87 -10.64 -5.86 -4.65
N ARG A 88 -10.22 -5.24 -5.75
CA ARG A 88 -9.19 -4.21 -5.76
C ARG A 88 -9.87 -2.86 -5.78
N GLN A 89 -9.68 -2.06 -4.74
CA GLN A 89 -10.31 -0.74 -4.64
C GLN A 89 -9.40 0.34 -5.25
N MET A 90 -9.97 1.20 -6.09
CA MET A 90 -9.32 2.41 -6.58
C MET A 90 -10.31 3.58 -6.58
N ARG A 91 -9.89 4.72 -6.03
CA ARG A 91 -10.74 5.93 -5.90
C ARG A 91 -12.12 5.65 -5.27
N GLY A 92 -12.16 4.80 -4.24
CA GLY A 92 -13.40 4.44 -3.54
C GLY A 92 -14.29 3.42 -4.27
N ARG A 93 -13.97 3.02 -5.51
CA ARG A 93 -14.74 2.03 -6.28
C ARG A 93 -14.07 0.66 -6.25
N GLN A 94 -14.87 -0.40 -6.16
CA GLN A 94 -14.38 -1.77 -6.34
C GLN A 94 -14.19 -2.08 -7.83
N GLY A 95 -13.16 -2.86 -8.14
CA GLY A 95 -12.83 -3.21 -9.50
C GLY A 95 -11.81 -4.34 -9.57
N PHE A 96 -11.30 -4.53 -10.79
CA PHE A 96 -10.34 -5.55 -11.13
C PHE A 96 -8.97 -4.95 -11.35
N LEU A 97 -7.94 -5.61 -10.84
CA LEU A 97 -6.57 -5.39 -11.27
C LEU A 97 -6.26 -6.37 -12.40
N VAL A 98 -6.03 -5.82 -13.59
CA VAL A 98 -5.76 -6.61 -14.80
C VAL A 98 -4.29 -7.02 -14.81
N VAL A 99 -4.04 -8.32 -14.85
CA VAL A 99 -2.70 -8.90 -14.95
C VAL A 99 -2.62 -9.72 -16.23
N THR A 100 -1.70 -9.34 -17.11
CA THR A 100 -1.46 -10.04 -18.39
C THR A 100 0.00 -10.48 -18.45
N PRO A 101 0.28 -11.75 -18.77
CA PRO A 101 1.66 -12.18 -18.99
C PRO A 101 2.22 -11.58 -20.28
N LEU A 102 3.46 -11.12 -20.22
CA LEU A 102 4.22 -10.59 -21.35
C LEU A 102 5.40 -11.53 -21.63
N GLN A 103 5.45 -12.13 -22.80
CA GLN A 103 6.63 -12.85 -23.26
C GLN A 103 7.68 -11.86 -23.74
N LEU A 104 8.87 -11.88 -23.15
CA LEU A 104 9.94 -10.95 -23.50
C LEU A 104 10.49 -11.25 -24.89
N GLU A 105 10.78 -10.20 -25.67
CA GLU A 105 11.37 -10.37 -27.00
C GLU A 105 12.77 -11.00 -26.90
N GLY A 106 13.02 -12.04 -27.70
CA GLY A 106 14.31 -12.74 -27.71
C GLY A 106 14.59 -13.63 -26.50
N SER A 107 13.59 -13.89 -25.65
CA SER A 107 13.71 -14.81 -24.50
C SER A 107 12.46 -15.66 -24.34
N PRO A 108 12.58 -16.93 -23.90
CA PRO A 108 11.40 -17.72 -23.53
C PRO A 108 10.71 -17.16 -22.27
N VAL A 109 11.40 -16.38 -21.45
CA VAL A 109 10.91 -15.91 -20.15
C VAL A 109 9.67 -15.02 -20.30
N VAL A 110 8.69 -15.26 -19.43
CA VAL A 110 7.43 -14.52 -19.37
C VAL A 110 7.38 -13.73 -18.06
N VAL A 111 7.05 -12.44 -18.12
CA VAL A 111 6.89 -11.58 -16.96
C VAL A 111 5.41 -11.27 -16.75
N LEU A 112 4.93 -11.37 -15.51
CA LEU A 112 3.57 -10.93 -15.19
C LEU A 112 3.53 -9.41 -15.08
N VAL A 113 2.70 -8.78 -15.91
CA VAL A 113 2.52 -7.33 -15.91
C VAL A 113 1.14 -7.00 -15.37
N GLN A 114 1.12 -6.24 -14.28
CA GLN A 114 -0.07 -5.61 -13.74
C GLN A 114 -0.33 -4.35 -14.56
N ARG A 115 -1.23 -4.46 -15.56
CA ARG A 115 -1.47 -3.43 -16.57
C ARG A 115 -2.21 -2.20 -16.03
N GLY A 116 -3.06 -2.40 -15.04
CA GLY A 116 -3.83 -1.34 -14.42
C GLY A 116 -5.14 -1.84 -13.82
N TRP A 117 -5.96 -0.90 -13.35
CA TRP A 117 -7.23 -1.15 -12.71
C TRP A 117 -8.40 -0.80 -13.63
N ALA A 118 -9.44 -1.62 -13.61
CA ALA A 118 -10.69 -1.38 -14.32
C ALA A 118 -11.89 -1.49 -13.38
N PRO A 119 -12.92 -0.65 -13.52
CA PRO A 119 -14.11 -0.73 -12.69
C PRO A 119 -14.86 -2.03 -12.95
N ARG A 120 -15.36 -2.65 -11.89
CA ARG A 120 -16.27 -3.80 -12.01
C ARG A 120 -17.66 -3.32 -12.39
N ASN A 121 -18.37 -4.10 -13.20
CA ASN A 121 -19.78 -3.86 -13.46
C ASN A 121 -20.61 -4.22 -12.21
N PHE A 122 -21.43 -3.27 -11.74
CA PHE A 122 -22.24 -3.44 -10.53
C PHE A 122 -23.46 -4.34 -10.75
N GLN A 123 -23.98 -4.40 -11.98
CA GLN A 123 -25.17 -5.18 -12.35
C GLN A 123 -24.80 -6.63 -12.68
N ASP A 124 -23.70 -6.83 -13.39
CA ASP A 124 -23.17 -8.16 -13.71
C ASP A 124 -21.79 -8.35 -13.10
N ARG A 125 -21.73 -9.22 -12.10
CA ARG A 125 -20.50 -9.53 -11.36
C ARG A 125 -19.48 -10.32 -12.18
N THR A 126 -19.90 -10.97 -13.26
CA THR A 126 -19.02 -11.78 -14.12
C THR A 126 -18.59 -11.04 -15.39
N ALA A 127 -19.24 -9.93 -15.73
CA ALA A 127 -18.86 -9.08 -16.85
C ALA A 127 -17.44 -8.53 -16.67
N LEU A 128 -16.56 -8.91 -17.60
CA LEU A 128 -15.21 -8.40 -17.70
C LEU A 128 -15.20 -7.07 -18.45
N PRO A 129 -14.39 -6.09 -18.02
CA PRO A 129 -14.23 -4.85 -18.76
C PRO A 129 -13.58 -5.15 -20.13
N PRO A 130 -13.98 -4.42 -21.20
CA PRO A 130 -13.32 -4.56 -22.49
C PRO A 130 -11.84 -4.16 -22.33
N LEU A 131 -10.94 -5.05 -22.74
CA LEU A 131 -9.50 -4.84 -22.68
C LEU A 131 -8.92 -4.93 -24.09
N GLU A 132 -8.49 -3.79 -24.61
CA GLU A 132 -7.72 -3.79 -25.86
C GLU A 132 -6.30 -4.25 -25.58
N THR A 133 -5.91 -5.31 -26.27
CA THR A 133 -4.57 -5.88 -26.20
C THR A 133 -4.04 -5.94 -27.63
N PRO A 134 -3.22 -4.95 -28.06
CA PRO A 134 -2.77 -4.89 -29.44
C PRO A 134 -1.98 -6.15 -29.78
N PRO A 135 -2.22 -6.76 -30.96
CA PRO A 135 -1.44 -7.90 -31.41
C PRO A 135 -0.01 -7.48 -31.76
N GLY A 136 0.95 -8.39 -31.60
CA GLY A 136 2.36 -8.18 -31.94
C GLY A 136 3.21 -7.62 -30.81
N THR A 137 4.38 -7.09 -31.17
CA THR A 137 5.38 -6.61 -30.21
C THR A 137 5.00 -5.23 -29.67
N VAL A 138 4.96 -5.11 -28.35
CA VAL A 138 4.70 -3.87 -27.63
C VAL A 138 5.93 -3.45 -26.84
N GLU A 139 6.04 -2.15 -26.60
CA GLU A 139 6.97 -1.56 -25.63
C GLU A 139 6.16 -1.00 -24.46
N LEU A 140 6.60 -1.30 -23.24
CA LEU A 140 5.98 -0.75 -22.03
C LEU A 140 7.03 -0.32 -21.02
N ALA A 141 6.71 0.76 -20.31
CA ALA A 141 7.43 1.19 -19.14
C ALA A 141 6.70 0.71 -17.88
N GLY A 142 7.45 0.36 -16.86
CA GLY A 142 6.90 -0.04 -15.57
C GLY A 142 7.90 0.09 -14.44
N ARG A 143 7.55 -0.49 -13.29
CA ARG A 143 8.48 -0.71 -12.19
C ARG A 143 8.39 -2.15 -11.70
N VAL A 144 9.53 -2.71 -11.29
CA VAL A 144 9.56 -4.03 -10.65
C VAL A 144 8.78 -3.98 -9.35
N ALA A 145 7.92 -4.97 -9.15
CA ALA A 145 7.21 -5.19 -7.92
C ALA A 145 7.32 -6.66 -7.50
N ALA A 146 7.28 -6.89 -6.19
CA ALA A 146 7.04 -8.21 -5.66
C ALA A 146 5.69 -8.73 -6.16
N THR A 147 5.48 -10.04 -6.07
CA THR A 147 4.21 -10.71 -6.36
C THR A 147 3.03 -9.94 -5.74
N PRO A 148 1.89 -9.78 -6.43
CA PRO A 148 0.77 -9.00 -5.94
C PRO A 148 0.41 -9.41 -4.51
N ALA A 149 0.24 -8.44 -3.62
CA ALA A 149 -0.10 -8.71 -2.23
C ALA A 149 -1.38 -9.56 -2.16
N ARG A 150 -1.28 -10.67 -1.44
CA ARG A 150 -2.38 -11.59 -1.17
C ARG A 150 -3.39 -10.86 -0.28
N LEU A 151 -4.62 -10.70 -0.76
CA LEU A 151 -5.74 -10.27 0.07
C LEU A 151 -6.12 -11.43 1.00
N MET A 152 -6.51 -11.10 2.24
CA MET A 152 -7.06 -12.11 3.14
C MET A 152 -8.30 -12.73 2.51
N GLU A 153 -8.25 -14.04 2.29
CA GLU A 153 -9.36 -14.84 1.79
C GLU A 153 -10.34 -15.02 2.94
N LEU A 154 -11.56 -14.50 2.80
CA LEU A 154 -12.66 -14.87 3.69
C LEU A 154 -13.03 -16.33 3.35
N GLU A 155 -12.99 -17.22 4.34
CA GLU A 155 -13.43 -18.62 4.19
C GLU A 155 -14.82 -18.66 3.54
N GLY A 156 -14.92 -19.21 2.32
CA GLY A 156 -16.16 -19.31 1.55
C GLY A 156 -16.21 -18.49 0.26
N GLY A 157 -15.15 -17.75 -0.10
CA GLY A 157 -15.03 -17.21 -1.46
C GLY A 157 -14.82 -18.33 -2.47
N ASP A 158 -15.65 -18.41 -3.51
CA ASP A 158 -15.57 -19.36 -4.64
C ASP A 158 -14.15 -19.40 -5.24
N ASN A 159 -13.32 -20.25 -4.65
CA ASN A 159 -12.03 -20.66 -5.17
C ASN A 159 -12.23 -22.06 -5.74
N ALA A 160 -12.98 -22.18 -6.83
CA ALA A 160 -12.80 -23.33 -7.68
C ALA A 160 -11.36 -23.24 -8.24
N PRO A 161 -10.45 -24.17 -7.91
CA PRO A 161 -9.15 -24.22 -8.53
C PRO A 161 -9.37 -24.59 -10.00
N GLY A 162 -9.05 -23.67 -10.91
CA GLY A 162 -9.05 -23.93 -12.36
C GLY A 162 -9.99 -23.04 -13.17
N ALA A 163 -9.48 -22.57 -14.30
CA ALA A 163 -10.18 -22.02 -15.48
C ALA A 163 -10.81 -20.61 -15.40
N SER A 164 -11.15 -20.07 -14.22
CA SER A 164 -11.77 -18.73 -14.15
C SER A 164 -10.75 -17.59 -14.35
N ARG A 165 -11.07 -16.67 -15.26
CA ARG A 165 -10.28 -15.44 -15.51
C ARG A 165 -10.34 -14.46 -14.34
N ILE A 166 -11.38 -14.50 -13.51
CA ILE A 166 -11.55 -13.66 -12.31
C ILE A 166 -11.04 -14.42 -11.09
N ARG A 167 -10.12 -13.83 -10.32
CA ARG A 167 -9.48 -14.45 -9.15
C ARG A 167 -9.37 -13.45 -8.01
N GLN A 168 -9.41 -13.85 -6.74
CA GLN A 168 -9.12 -12.91 -5.64
C GLN A 168 -7.62 -12.66 -5.48
N ASN A 169 -6.85 -13.75 -5.59
CA ASN A 169 -5.41 -13.76 -5.42
C ASN A 169 -4.72 -14.49 -6.58
N LEU A 170 -3.45 -14.16 -6.79
CA LEU A 170 -2.60 -14.80 -7.79
C LEU A 170 -1.38 -15.38 -7.10
N ASP A 171 -1.35 -16.71 -6.96
CA ASP A 171 -0.14 -17.42 -6.59
C ASP A 171 0.68 -17.72 -7.85
N LEU A 172 1.94 -17.27 -7.84
CA LEU A 172 2.81 -17.33 -9.01
C LEU A 172 3.19 -18.78 -9.35
N ALA A 173 3.36 -19.65 -8.35
CA ALA A 173 3.71 -21.05 -8.55
C ALA A 173 2.51 -21.86 -9.07
N ALA A 174 1.31 -21.62 -8.54
CA ALA A 174 0.08 -22.22 -9.04
C ALA A 174 -0.22 -21.76 -10.47
N PHE A 175 -0.06 -20.47 -10.77
CA PHE A 175 -0.26 -19.94 -12.11
C PHE A 175 0.78 -20.49 -13.10
N ARG A 176 2.03 -20.69 -12.67
CA ARG A 176 3.08 -21.36 -13.45
C ARG A 176 2.68 -22.80 -13.77
N ALA A 177 2.20 -23.56 -12.79
CA ALA A 177 1.78 -24.95 -12.97
C ALA A 177 0.55 -25.07 -13.89
N GLU A 178 -0.39 -24.13 -13.79
CA GLU A 178 -1.61 -24.09 -14.62
C GLU A 178 -1.32 -23.74 -16.08
N THR A 179 -0.44 -22.76 -16.32
CA THR A 179 -0.20 -22.23 -17.68
C THR A 179 0.99 -22.87 -18.38
N GLY A 180 1.89 -23.53 -17.65
CA GLY A 180 3.14 -24.06 -18.19
C GLY A 180 4.14 -22.99 -18.66
N LEU A 181 3.87 -21.71 -18.38
CA LEU A 181 4.72 -20.60 -18.83
C LEU A 181 5.99 -20.49 -17.98
N PRO A 182 7.15 -20.17 -18.57
CA PRO A 182 8.39 -19.91 -17.83
C PRO A 182 8.34 -18.53 -17.17
N LEU A 183 7.51 -18.40 -16.13
CA LEU A 183 7.28 -17.15 -15.43
C LEU A 183 8.50 -16.71 -14.61
N ALA A 184 8.90 -15.46 -14.78
CA ALA A 184 9.85 -14.79 -13.89
C ALA A 184 9.30 -14.71 -12.47
N ASP A 185 10.17 -14.79 -11.47
CA ASP A 185 9.79 -14.70 -10.06
C ASP A 185 9.58 -13.26 -9.55
N VAL A 186 9.40 -12.32 -10.47
CA VAL A 186 9.08 -10.92 -10.21
C VAL A 186 7.92 -10.48 -11.10
N THR A 187 7.20 -9.44 -10.66
CA THR A 187 6.13 -8.85 -11.46
C THR A 187 6.46 -7.41 -11.80
N VAL A 188 5.75 -6.85 -12.78
CA VAL A 188 5.93 -5.47 -13.21
C VAL A 188 4.61 -4.73 -13.05
N LEU A 189 4.66 -3.58 -12.38
CA LEU A 189 3.58 -2.61 -12.38
C LEU A 189 3.77 -1.71 -13.59
N GLN A 190 2.84 -1.76 -14.55
CA GLN A 190 2.91 -0.89 -15.72
C GLN A 190 2.69 0.57 -15.32
N THR A 191 3.47 1.46 -15.91
CA THR A 191 3.40 2.91 -15.70
C THR A 191 3.29 3.62 -17.06
N GLY A 192 2.88 4.89 -17.07
CA GLY A 192 2.73 5.67 -18.30
C GLY A 192 1.31 5.65 -18.86
N ALA A 193 1.14 6.21 -20.08
CA ALA A 193 -0.11 6.77 -20.58
C ALA A 193 -1.31 5.79 -20.70
N ASP A 194 -2.48 6.29 -20.32
CA ASP A 194 -3.78 5.61 -20.22
C ASP A 194 -4.42 5.35 -21.60
N GLY A 195 -3.75 4.58 -22.47
CA GLY A 195 -4.23 4.27 -23.82
C GLY A 195 -5.22 3.10 -23.90
N ASP A 196 -5.34 2.29 -22.85
CA ASP A 196 -6.14 1.06 -22.81
C ASP A 196 -7.35 1.15 -21.85
N GLY A 197 -7.68 2.35 -21.39
CA GLY A 197 -8.79 2.59 -20.45
C GLY A 197 -8.55 2.11 -19.01
N LEU A 198 -7.34 1.61 -18.71
CA LEU A 198 -6.97 1.15 -17.37
C LEU A 198 -6.40 2.30 -16.53
N LEU A 199 -6.79 2.35 -15.25
CA LEU A 199 -6.23 3.30 -14.30
C LEU A 199 -4.94 2.75 -13.68
N ARG A 200 -3.84 3.50 -13.81
CA ARG A 200 -2.51 3.11 -13.27
C ARG A 200 -2.09 3.95 -12.07
N GLN A 201 -3.04 4.33 -11.21
CA GLN A 201 -2.80 5.08 -9.98
C GLN A 201 -2.46 4.14 -8.84
N TRP A 202 -1.25 3.57 -8.92
CA TRP A 202 -0.74 2.68 -7.88
C TRP A 202 -0.63 3.46 -6.56
N PRO A 203 -1.23 2.97 -5.46
CA PRO A 203 -1.17 3.66 -4.18
C PRO A 203 0.30 3.78 -3.73
N ALA A 204 0.70 5.00 -3.35
CA ALA A 204 1.97 5.24 -2.71
C ALA A 204 1.98 4.60 -1.31
N VAL A 205 3.15 4.17 -0.83
CA VAL A 205 3.30 3.60 0.52
C VAL A 205 3.06 4.69 1.57
N SER A 206 3.34 5.95 1.24
CA SER A 206 3.04 7.13 2.07
C SER A 206 1.56 7.51 2.10
N ALA A 207 0.67 6.83 1.39
CA ALA A 207 -0.75 7.17 1.39
C ALA A 207 -1.33 7.15 2.83
N GLY A 208 -1.96 8.25 3.23
CA GLY A 208 -2.57 8.40 4.55
C GLY A 208 -1.62 8.79 5.68
N VAL A 209 -0.37 9.20 5.38
CA VAL A 209 0.54 9.81 6.37
C VAL A 209 -0.07 11.04 7.05
N ASP A 210 -0.83 11.86 6.33
CA ASP A 210 -1.52 13.04 6.89
C ASP A 210 -2.47 12.69 8.04
N LYS A 211 -3.10 11.51 7.98
CA LYS A 211 -3.97 11.03 9.06
C LYS A 211 -3.18 10.84 10.36
N HIS A 212 -1.96 10.32 10.27
CA HIS A 212 -1.09 10.14 11.45
C HIS A 212 -0.68 11.48 12.04
N HIS A 213 -0.38 12.49 11.21
CA HIS A 213 -0.12 13.85 11.70
C HIS A 213 -1.35 14.47 12.38
N GLY A 214 -2.55 14.29 11.80
CA GLY A 214 -3.81 14.73 12.40
C GLY A 214 -4.06 14.10 13.78
N TYR A 215 -3.88 12.78 13.90
CA TYR A 215 -3.98 12.09 15.19
C TYR A 215 -2.91 12.54 16.18
N ALA A 216 -1.68 12.76 15.74
CA ALA A 216 -0.62 13.29 16.61
C ALA A 216 -1.00 14.66 17.19
N PHE A 217 -1.53 15.56 16.36
CA PHE A 217 -2.02 16.87 16.81
C PHE A 217 -3.14 16.74 17.85
N GLN A 218 -4.09 15.83 17.65
CA GLN A 218 -5.16 15.57 18.63
C GLN A 218 -4.61 15.08 19.99
N TRP A 219 -3.66 14.14 19.97
CA TRP A 219 -3.05 13.61 21.19
C TRP A 219 -2.25 14.66 21.96
N PHE A 220 -1.47 15.49 21.26
CA PHE A 220 -0.77 16.60 21.88
C PHE A 220 -1.71 17.71 22.36
N GLY A 221 -2.81 17.97 21.64
CA GLY A 221 -3.87 18.88 22.07
C GLY A 221 -4.52 18.43 23.38
N LEU A 222 -4.85 17.14 23.50
CA LEU A 222 -5.38 16.57 24.74
C LEU A 222 -4.37 16.63 25.89
N SER A 223 -3.10 16.32 25.62
CA SER A 223 -2.01 16.47 26.59
C SER A 223 -1.91 17.92 27.10
N GLY A 224 -1.93 18.90 26.20
CA GLY A 224 -1.88 20.32 26.53
C GLY A 224 -3.12 20.78 27.30
N LEU A 225 -4.31 20.31 26.93
CA LEU A 225 -5.56 20.61 27.63
C LEU A 225 -5.54 20.09 29.07
N ILE A 226 -5.16 18.83 29.28
CA ILE A 226 -5.08 18.23 30.63
C ILE A 226 -4.06 18.98 31.49
N ALA A 227 -2.88 19.28 30.95
CA ALA A 227 -1.86 20.05 31.66
C ALA A 227 -2.36 21.45 32.04
N THR A 228 -3.01 22.16 31.11
CA THR A 228 -3.55 23.50 31.34
C THR A 228 -4.63 23.49 32.41
N LEU A 229 -5.59 22.57 32.32
CA LEU A 229 -6.67 22.43 33.31
C LEU A 229 -6.10 22.07 34.70
N TYR A 230 -5.11 21.17 34.76
CA TYR A 230 -4.44 20.83 36.01
C TYR A 230 -3.79 22.06 36.64
N VAL A 231 -2.95 22.80 35.89
CA VAL A 231 -2.28 24.01 36.38
C VAL A 231 -3.28 25.06 36.83
N TRP A 232 -4.33 25.31 36.04
CA TRP A 232 -5.35 26.30 36.36
C TRP A 232 -6.09 25.97 37.65
N PHE A 233 -6.63 24.76 37.78
CA PHE A 233 -7.49 24.41 38.92
C PHE A 233 -6.72 24.06 40.19
N GLN A 234 -5.53 23.45 40.09
CA GLN A 234 -4.77 22.99 41.26
C GLN A 234 -3.75 23.99 41.76
N LEU A 235 -3.19 24.83 40.89
CA LEU A 235 -2.21 25.84 41.25
C LEU A 235 -2.87 27.22 41.25
N VAL A 236 -3.24 27.74 40.09
CA VAL A 236 -3.66 29.14 39.92
C VAL A 236 -4.89 29.48 40.76
N ARG A 237 -5.97 28.70 40.66
CA ARG A 237 -7.22 28.93 41.42
C ARG A 237 -7.04 28.73 42.93
N ARG A 238 -6.08 27.89 43.35
CA ARG A 238 -5.75 27.65 44.76
C ARG A 238 -4.98 28.82 45.37
N PHE A 239 -4.08 29.44 44.60
CA PHE A 239 -3.36 30.64 45.02
C PHE A 239 -4.21 31.92 44.94
N LEU A 240 -5.15 32.01 44.00
CA LEU A 240 -6.05 33.16 43.83
C LEU A 240 -7.25 33.19 44.79
N ARG A 241 -7.50 32.13 45.58
CA ARG A 241 -8.49 32.17 46.68
C ARG A 241 -7.77 32.66 47.94
N PRO A 242 -7.97 33.91 48.39
CA PRO A 242 -7.47 34.34 49.68
C PRO A 242 -8.11 33.46 50.75
N ARG A 243 -7.34 33.02 51.73
CA ARG A 243 -7.90 32.47 52.96
C ARG A 243 -8.80 33.54 53.55
N SER A 244 -10.13 33.36 53.53
CA SER A 244 -10.98 34.11 54.43
C SER A 244 -10.56 33.73 55.84
N THR A 245 -9.75 34.58 56.46
CA THR A 245 -9.60 34.64 57.91
C THR A 245 -10.99 34.94 58.45
N ALA A 246 -11.68 33.91 58.93
CA ALA A 246 -12.90 34.10 59.69
C ALA A 246 -12.53 34.69 61.06
N PRO A 247 -13.25 35.72 61.55
CA PRO A 247 -13.05 36.30 62.88
C PRO A 247 -13.48 35.35 64.00
#